data_AF-A0A925QPE7-F1
#
_entry.id   AF-A0A925QPE7-F1
#
_cell.length_a   1.000
_cell.length_b   1.000
_cell.length_c   1.000
_cell.angle_alpha   90.00
_cell.angle_beta   90.00
_cell.angle_gamma   90.00
#
_symmetry.space_group_name_H-M   'P 1'
#
loop_
_entity.id
_entity.type
_entity.pdbx_description
1 polymer ?
#
loop_
_entity_poly.entity_id
_entity_poly.type
_entity_poly.pdbx_seq_one_letter_code
_entity_poly.pdbx_strand_id
1 'polypeptide(L)'
;LLPEYMKENLSYQHTEDGEVHPGEVIEEKISLSERFGLWLSFYPFTQDEYLAIVAQWLRAFGVPKQAIVEARQESLVWALERGSRSGRVAQQFAKDYAGRHGG
;
A
#
# COMPACT_ATOMS: atom_id res chain seq x y z
N LEU A 1 9.47 -35.31 -2.80
CA LEU A 1 9.10 -35.78 -4.15
C LEU A 1 8.37 -34.64 -4.85
N LEU A 2 8.64 -34.47 -6.14
CA LEU A 2 8.57 -33.28 -6.99
C LEU A 2 7.35 -32.33 -6.89
N PRO A 3 7.54 -31.02 -7.21
CA PRO A 3 6.48 -30.04 -7.41
C PRO A 3 5.88 -30.17 -8.83
N GLU A 4 4.55 -30.29 -8.94
CA GLU A 4 3.83 -30.08 -10.20
C GLU A 4 3.12 -28.72 -10.13
N TYR A 5 3.88 -27.66 -10.40
CA TYR A 5 3.33 -26.48 -11.07
C TYR A 5 3.62 -26.65 -12.56
N MET A 6 2.69 -26.21 -13.40
CA MET A 6 2.91 -25.94 -14.84
C MET A 6 2.61 -27.08 -15.83
N LYS A 7 1.47 -27.78 -15.67
CA LYS A 7 0.86 -28.55 -16.78
C LYS A 7 -0.63 -28.32 -17.04
N GLU A 8 -1.34 -27.54 -16.23
CA GLU A 8 -2.75 -27.22 -16.50
C GLU A 8 -2.95 -26.00 -17.41
N ASN A 9 -1.90 -25.20 -17.67
CA ASN A 9 -1.95 -24.14 -18.70
C ASN A 9 -1.95 -24.68 -20.14
N LEU A 10 -1.88 -26.00 -20.35
CA LEU A 10 -1.77 -26.62 -21.68
C LEU A 10 -3.07 -27.25 -22.20
N SER A 11 -4.20 -27.13 -21.49
CA SER A 11 -5.52 -27.47 -22.05
C SER A 11 -6.23 -26.27 -22.67
N TYR A 12 -5.47 -25.31 -23.20
CA TYR A 12 -5.99 -24.28 -24.10
C TYR A 12 -6.26 -24.92 -25.46
N GLN A 13 -7.41 -25.58 -25.61
CA GLN A 13 -7.84 -26.08 -26.91
C GLN A 13 -8.44 -24.92 -27.70
N HIS A 14 -7.71 -24.49 -28.74
CA HIS A 14 -8.27 -23.67 -29.82
C HIS A 14 -9.14 -24.58 -30.67
N THR A 15 -10.47 -24.40 -30.64
CA THR A 15 -11.35 -24.98 -31.66
C THR A 15 -11.21 -24.19 -32.97
N GLU A 16 -11.40 -24.86 -34.11
CA GLU A 16 -11.14 -24.31 -35.46
C GLU A 16 -11.98 -23.07 -35.83
N ASP A 17 -12.96 -22.69 -35.01
CA ASP A 17 -13.82 -21.52 -35.22
C ASP A 17 -13.51 -20.30 -34.33
N GLY A 18 -12.25 -20.14 -33.86
CA GLY A 18 -11.64 -18.83 -33.55
C GLY A 18 -12.30 -17.88 -32.53
N GLU A 19 -13.43 -18.22 -31.94
CA GLU A 19 -14.11 -17.40 -30.94
C GLU A 19 -13.70 -17.87 -29.56
N VAL A 20 -12.63 -17.25 -29.03
CA VAL A 20 -12.41 -17.20 -27.59
C VAL A 20 -13.59 -16.42 -27.01
N HIS A 21 -14.53 -17.11 -26.36
CA HIS A 21 -15.66 -16.45 -25.69
C HIS A 21 -15.13 -15.46 -24.64
N PRO A 22 -15.26 -14.13 -24.85
CA PRO A 22 -14.69 -13.14 -23.95
C PRO A 22 -15.39 -13.11 -22.56
N GLY A 23 -16.52 -13.80 -22.43
CA GLY A 23 -17.32 -13.86 -21.20
C GLY A 23 -16.78 -14.82 -20.13
N GLU A 24 -16.11 -15.92 -20.52
CA GLU A 24 -15.73 -16.98 -19.57
C GLU A 24 -14.61 -16.54 -18.61
N VAL A 25 -13.69 -15.68 -19.07
CA VAL A 25 -12.55 -15.20 -18.26
C VAL A 25 -12.99 -14.19 -17.18
N ILE A 26 -14.12 -13.50 -17.39
CA ILE A 26 -14.67 -12.53 -16.42
C ILE A 26 -15.45 -13.29 -15.33
N GLU A 27 -16.24 -14.30 -15.70
CA GLU A 27 -17.01 -15.11 -14.74
C GLU A 27 -16.11 -15.91 -13.79
N GLU A 28 -14.97 -16.45 -14.25
CA GLU A 28 -14.05 -17.17 -13.37
C GLU A 28 -13.45 -16.27 -12.27
N LYS A 29 -13.08 -15.02 -12.60
CA LYS A 29 -12.53 -14.06 -11.63
C LYS A 29 -13.57 -13.59 -10.63
N ILE A 30 -14.82 -13.38 -11.06
CA ILE A 30 -15.94 -13.05 -10.18
C ILE A 30 -16.21 -14.22 -9.22
N SER A 31 -16.22 -15.46 -9.73
CA SER A 31 -16.43 -16.67 -8.91
C SER A 31 -15.36 -16.87 -7.82
N LEU A 32 -14.13 -16.39 -8.02
CA LEU A 32 -13.06 -16.55 -7.05
C LEU A 32 -13.26 -15.60 -5.86
N SER A 33 -13.51 -14.31 -6.11
CA SER A 33 -13.80 -13.33 -5.06
C SER A 33 -15.07 -13.65 -4.27
N GLU A 34 -16.11 -14.17 -4.93
CA GLU A 34 -17.37 -14.56 -4.26
C GLU A 34 -17.20 -15.77 -3.34
N ARG A 35 -16.29 -16.71 -3.66
CA ARG A 35 -15.99 -17.87 -2.82
C ARG A 35 -15.22 -17.54 -1.55
N PHE A 36 -14.45 -16.45 -1.55
CA PHE A 36 -13.73 -16.01 -0.35
C PHE A 36 -14.57 -15.08 0.52
N GLY A 37 -15.51 -14.30 -0.05
CA GLY A 37 -16.43 -13.46 0.70
C GLY A 37 -15.78 -12.41 1.62
N LEU A 38 -14.47 -12.18 1.49
CA LEU A 38 -13.69 -11.30 2.36
C LEU A 38 -13.50 -9.93 1.68
N TRP A 39 -14.03 -8.90 2.34
CA TRP A 39 -13.80 -7.51 1.97
C TRP A 39 -12.70 -6.92 2.86
N LEU A 40 -11.57 -6.53 2.27
CA LEU A 40 -10.51 -5.81 2.99
C LEU A 40 -10.78 -4.31 2.91
N SER A 41 -11.24 -3.73 4.02
CA SER A 41 -11.44 -2.29 4.13
C SER A 41 -10.15 -1.58 4.51
N PHE A 42 -9.92 -0.41 3.92
CA PHE A 42 -8.81 0.48 4.29
C PHE A 42 -9.38 1.72 4.97
N TYR A 43 -9.24 1.77 6.30
CA TYR A 43 -9.67 2.92 7.09
C TYR A 43 -8.65 4.06 6.98
N PRO A 44 -9.10 5.32 6.88
CA PRO A 44 -8.20 6.46 6.89
C PRO A 44 -7.49 6.56 8.25
N PHE A 45 -6.23 7.01 8.22
CA PHE A 45 -5.47 7.25 9.43
C PHE A 45 -6.08 8.40 10.23
N THR A 46 -6.25 8.18 11.53
CA THR A 46 -6.43 9.26 12.49
C THR A 46 -5.19 10.16 12.53
N GLN A 47 -5.35 11.37 13.07
CA GLN A 47 -4.21 12.27 13.25
C GLN A 47 -3.13 11.66 14.17
N ASP A 48 -3.54 10.96 15.22
CA ASP A 48 -2.60 10.37 16.18
C ASP A 48 -1.83 9.21 15.58
N GLU A 49 -2.47 8.36 14.78
CA GLU A 49 -1.78 7.30 14.03
C GLU A 49 -0.79 7.90 13.02
N TYR A 50 -1.19 8.95 12.30
CA TYR A 50 -0.29 9.67 11.41
C TYR A 50 0.95 10.20 12.15
N LEU A 51 0.75 10.88 13.29
CA LEU A 51 1.84 11.42 14.09
C LEU A 51 2.73 10.33 14.71
N ALA A 52 2.15 9.18 15.07
CA ALA A 52 2.91 8.02 15.53
C ALA A 52 3.85 7.49 14.43
N ILE A 53 3.36 7.39 13.19
CA ILE A 53 4.14 6.93 12.05
C ILE A 53 5.24 7.94 11.68
N VAL A 54 4.94 9.24 11.69
CA VAL A 54 5.95 10.30 11.51
C VAL A 54 7.06 10.14 12.55
N ALA A 55 6.69 10.04 13.82
CA ALA A 55 7.66 9.88 14.90
C ALA A 55 8.49 8.60 14.76
N GLN A 56 7.91 7.51 14.25
CA GLN A 56 8.63 6.26 13.98
C GLN A 56 9.67 6.42 12.87
N TRP A 57 9.34 7.08 11.77
CA TRP A 57 10.30 7.34 10.69
C TRP A 57 11.39 8.31 11.11
N LEU A 58 11.06 9.39 11.81
CA LEU A 58 12.06 10.33 12.31
C LEU A 58 13.05 9.66 13.27
N ARG A 59 12.58 8.77 14.16
CA ARG A 59 13.45 7.93 14.99
C ARG A 59 14.36 7.03 14.13
N ALA A 60 13.81 6.41 13.09
CA ALA A 60 14.59 5.57 12.18
C ALA A 60 15.66 6.35 11.40
N PHE A 61 15.44 7.65 11.15
CA PHE A 61 16.43 8.55 10.58
C PHE A 61 17.38 9.20 11.60
N GLY A 62 17.32 8.80 12.88
CA GLY A 62 18.23 9.29 13.91
C GLY A 62 17.89 10.69 14.44
N VAL A 63 16.71 11.23 14.15
CA VAL A 63 16.30 12.55 14.64
C VAL A 63 16.12 12.50 16.17
N PRO A 64 16.72 13.44 16.94
CA PRO A 64 16.60 13.47 18.39
C PRO A 64 15.15 13.61 18.86
N LYS A 65 14.81 13.00 20.00
CA LYS A 65 13.44 13.02 20.55
C LYS A 65 12.84 14.43 20.66
N GLN A 66 13.65 15.42 21.01
CA GLN A 66 13.20 16.81 21.14
C GLN A 66 12.77 17.40 19.79
N ALA A 67 13.59 17.23 18.75
CA ALA A 67 13.24 17.63 17.38
C ALA A 67 12.01 16.88 16.84
N ILE A 68 11.81 15.61 17.23
CA ILE A 68 10.59 14.86 16.86
C ILE A 68 9.33 15.49 17.45
N VAL A 69 9.40 16.01 18.68
CA VAL A 69 8.26 16.71 19.31
C VAL A 69 7.96 18.00 18.57
N GLU A 70 8.99 18.75 18.19
CA GLU A 70 8.90 20.01 17.46
C GLU A 70 8.35 19.81 16.03
N ALA A 71 8.73 18.70 15.37
CA ALA A 71 8.28 18.34 14.01
C ALA A 71 6.77 18.05 13.88
N ARG A 72 6.04 17.89 15.00
CA ARG A 72 4.63 17.48 14.98
C ARG A 72 3.74 18.43 14.17
N GLN A 73 3.80 19.73 14.45
CA GLN A 73 2.93 20.71 13.77
C GLN A 73 3.27 20.81 12.28
N GLU A 74 4.56 20.85 11.95
CA GLU A 74 5.02 20.90 10.56
C GLU A 74 4.56 19.66 9.77
N SER A 75 4.60 18.48 10.39
CA SER A 75 4.11 17.25 9.76
C SER A 75 2.61 17.29 9.45
N LEU A 76 1.81 17.99 10.26
CA LEU A 76 0.37 18.14 10.04
C LEU A 76 0.08 19.10 8.88
N VAL A 77 0.83 20.20 8.79
CA VAL A 77 0.76 21.13 7.65
C VAL A 77 1.13 20.40 6.37
N TRP A 78 2.23 19.64 6.38
CA TRP A 78 2.67 18.82 5.23
C TRP A 78 1.59 17.83 4.77
N ALA A 79 0.88 17.18 5.70
CA ALA A 79 -0.20 16.27 5.36
C ALA A 79 -1.41 16.97 4.74
N LEU A 80 -1.73 18.19 5.20
CA LEU A 80 -2.80 19.02 4.65
C LEU A 80 -2.48 19.46 3.22
N GLU A 81 -1.26 19.92 2.96
CA GLU A 81 -0.80 20.32 1.63
C GLU A 81 -0.86 19.16 0.61
N ARG A 82 -0.59 17.94 1.07
CA ARG A 82 -0.69 16.72 0.24
C ARG A 82 -2.07 16.08 0.23
N GLY A 83 -3.04 16.63 0.96
CA GLY A 83 -4.42 16.16 1.01
C GLY A 83 -4.59 14.75 1.60
N SER A 84 -3.63 14.24 2.38
CA SER A 84 -3.69 12.87 2.91
C SER A 84 -2.84 12.67 4.16
N ARG A 85 -3.41 11.94 5.12
CA ARG A 85 -2.68 11.29 6.21
C ARG A 85 -2.50 9.83 5.84
N SER A 86 -1.30 9.47 5.41
CA SER A 86 -0.94 8.10 5.06
C SER A 86 0.50 7.80 5.47
N GLY A 87 0.84 6.52 5.61
CA GLY A 87 2.21 6.10 5.90
C GLY A 87 3.23 6.59 4.85
N ARG A 88 2.82 6.67 3.57
CA ARG A 88 3.66 7.22 2.49
C ARG A 88 3.95 8.71 2.71
N VAL A 89 2.92 9.51 3.00
CA VAL A 89 3.07 10.95 3.26
C VAL A 89 3.94 11.19 4.50
N ALA A 90 3.73 10.40 5.56
CA ALA A 90 4.54 10.46 6.78
C ALA A 90 6.03 10.18 6.52
N GLN A 91 6.34 9.16 5.70
CA GLN A 91 7.72 8.85 5.32
C GLN A 91 8.35 9.97 4.48
N GLN A 92 7.60 10.54 3.53
CA GLN A 92 8.07 11.66 2.70
C GLN A 92 8.42 12.88 3.57
N PHE A 93 7.54 13.25 4.50
CA PHE A 93 7.81 14.29 5.48
C PHE A 93 9.07 13.98 6.29
N ALA A 94 9.16 12.78 6.88
CA ALA A 94 10.28 12.42 7.74
C ALA A 94 11.62 12.45 7.00
N LYS A 95 11.65 12.02 5.73
CA LYS A 95 12.85 12.06 4.89
C LYS A 95 13.28 13.50 4.58
N ASP A 96 12.33 14.37 4.25
CA ASP A 96 12.58 15.80 4.01
C ASP A 96 13.07 16.51 5.28
N TYR A 97 12.37 16.31 6.39
CA TYR A 97 12.71 16.91 7.69
C TYR A 97 14.11 16.47 8.15
N ALA A 98 14.41 15.18 8.09
CA ALA A 98 15.74 14.66 8.45
C ALA A 98 16.84 15.21 7.52
N GLY A 99 16.55 15.41 6.23
CA GLY A 99 17.51 16.03 5.30
C GLY A 99 17.80 17.50 5.61
N ARG A 100 16.82 18.25 6.14
CA ARG A 100 17.00 19.66 6.53
C ARG A 100 17.67 19.85 7.89
N HIS A 101 17.52 18.88 8.80
CA HIS A 101 17.98 18.98 10.20
C HIS A 101 19.13 18.02 10.55
N GLY A 102 19.53 17.15 9.64
CA GLY A 102 20.58 16.14 9.83
C GLY A 102 21.98 16.60 9.38
N GLY A 103 22.42 17.75 9.88
CA GLY A 103 23.82 18.23 9.79
C GLY A 103 24.54 18.13 11.13
#